data_AF-A0A9X1NFL9-F1
#
_entry.id   AF-A0A9X1NFL9-F1
#
_cell.length_a   1.000
_cell.length_b   1.000
_cell.length_c   1.000
_cell.angle_alpha   90.00
_cell.angle_beta   90.00
_cell.angle_gamma   90.00
#
_symmetry.space_group_name_H-M   'P 1'
#
loop_
_entity.id
_entity.type
_entity.pdbx_description
1 polymer ?
#
loop_
_entity_poly.entity_id
_entity_poly.type
_entity_poly.pdbx_seq_one_letter_code
_entity_poly.pdbx_strand_id
1 'polypeptide(L)'
;MEESLEFSDLLRLIEERSSAFRAAMAAAPGLDVQVPTCPDWTLFDLAQHIGVGRRSWAATVAAGPAATAKVAAKGDTVAPQEREALLAWLATSTQLLLDALQEAGPDRRCWTWWSRSQSPSTSGAVARHQVQEIAVHTYDAQLTVGAAQPLPEEATLDGAGTNVVPGGLAVPFTPLITP
;
A
#
# COMPACT_ATOMS: atom_id res chain seq x y z
N MET A 1 11.95 -22.32 11.19
CA MET A 1 12.94 -21.31 10.78
C MET A 1 12.18 -20.43 9.82
N GLU A 2 11.57 -19.35 10.30
CA GLU A 2 10.92 -18.38 9.41
C GLU A 2 12.03 -17.78 8.56
N GLU A 3 12.01 -18.07 7.27
CA GLU A 3 12.87 -17.37 6.32
C GLU A 3 12.38 -15.92 6.28
N SER A 4 13.20 -15.02 6.82
CA SER A 4 12.92 -13.60 6.72
C SER A 4 12.99 -13.20 5.26
N LEU A 5 11.91 -12.64 4.71
CA LEU A 5 11.92 -12.14 3.33
C LEU A 5 13.07 -11.14 3.12
N GLU A 6 13.80 -11.33 2.02
CA GLU A 6 14.85 -10.41 1.61
C GLU A 6 14.24 -9.11 1.09
N PHE A 7 15.03 -8.03 1.07
CA PHE A 7 14.53 -6.73 0.61
C PHE A 7 14.02 -6.77 -0.83
N SER A 8 14.67 -7.57 -1.70
CA SER A 8 14.21 -7.80 -3.08
C SER A 8 12.85 -8.49 -3.14
N ASP A 9 12.55 -9.40 -2.21
CA ASP A 9 11.24 -10.06 -2.15
C ASP A 9 10.15 -9.08 -1.76
N LEU A 10 10.44 -8.15 -0.85
CA LEU A 10 9.49 -7.09 -0.48
C LEU A 10 9.17 -6.20 -1.68
N LEU A 11 10.17 -5.80 -2.48
CA LEU A 11 9.95 -4.99 -3.68
C LEU A 11 9.14 -5.76 -4.73
N ARG A 12 9.47 -7.04 -4.95
CA ARG A 12 8.72 -7.93 -5.83
C ARG A 12 7.25 -8.03 -5.40
N LEU A 13 6.99 -8.28 -4.12
CA LEU A 13 5.64 -8.39 -3.57
C LEU A 13 4.85 -7.08 -3.69
N ILE A 14 5.49 -5.92 -3.49
CA ILE A 14 4.86 -4.61 -3.71
C ILE A 14 4.36 -4.50 -5.16
N GLU A 15 5.18 -4.85 -6.15
CA GLU A 15 4.79 -4.77 -7.56
C GLU A 15 3.71 -5.79 -7.92
N GLU A 16 3.88 -7.05 -7.52
CA GLU A 16 2.91 -8.12 -7.81
C GLU A 16 1.51 -7.78 -7.27
N ARG A 17 1.43 -7.33 -6.01
CA ARG A 17 0.16 -6.93 -5.40
C ARG A 17 -0.39 -5.65 -6.01
N SER A 18 0.46 -4.67 -6.33
CA SER A 18 0.01 -3.46 -7.04
C SER A 18 -0.56 -3.77 -8.44
N SER A 19 0.02 -4.75 -9.13
CA SER A 19 -0.48 -5.23 -10.42
C SER A 19 -1.84 -5.91 -10.28
N ALA A 20 -2.00 -6.79 -9.28
CA ALA A 20 -3.27 -7.42 -8.98
C ALA A 20 -4.36 -6.40 -8.56
N PHE A 21 -4.00 -5.37 -7.80
CA PHE A 21 -4.90 -4.26 -7.46
C PHE A 21 -5.39 -3.54 -8.71
N ARG A 22 -4.47 -3.16 -9.62
CA ARG A 22 -4.81 -2.52 -10.90
C ARG A 22 -5.68 -3.42 -11.78
N ALA A 23 -5.44 -4.73 -11.79
CA ALA A 23 -6.28 -5.68 -12.52
C ALA A 23 -7.73 -5.71 -11.97
N ALA A 24 -7.90 -5.68 -10.65
CA ALA A 24 -9.22 -5.59 -10.03
C ALA A 24 -9.93 -4.27 -10.37
N MET A 25 -9.22 -3.14 -10.33
CA MET A 25 -9.76 -1.84 -10.77
C MET A 25 -10.20 -1.87 -12.25
N ALA A 26 -9.41 -2.50 -13.12
CA ALA A 26 -9.73 -2.63 -14.54
C ALA A 26 -10.98 -3.49 -14.79
N ALA A 27 -11.19 -4.54 -13.98
CA ALA A 27 -12.32 -5.45 -14.11
C ALA A 27 -13.63 -4.93 -13.47
N ALA A 28 -13.57 -3.89 -12.64
CA ALA A 28 -14.74 -3.39 -11.92
C ALA A 28 -15.82 -2.82 -12.86
N PRO A 29 -17.12 -3.01 -12.59
CA PRO A 29 -18.18 -2.44 -13.43
C PRO A 29 -18.23 -0.91 -13.38
N GLY A 30 -17.77 -0.31 -12.29
CA GLY A 30 -17.66 1.13 -12.07
C GLY A 30 -16.64 1.43 -10.97
N LEU A 31 -16.11 2.66 -10.94
CA LEU A 31 -15.19 3.09 -9.86
C LEU A 31 -15.95 3.67 -8.67
N ASP A 32 -17.25 3.93 -8.81
CA ASP A 32 -18.19 4.39 -7.80
C ASP A 32 -18.77 3.26 -6.93
N VAL A 33 -18.40 2.00 -7.22
CA VAL A 33 -18.81 0.83 -6.43
C VAL A 33 -18.20 0.91 -5.03
N GLN A 34 -19.03 0.70 -4.02
CA GLN A 34 -18.62 0.71 -2.62
C GLN A 34 -17.77 -0.51 -2.28
N VAL A 35 -16.70 -0.28 -1.51
CA VAL A 35 -15.80 -1.32 -1.02
C VAL A 35 -16.46 -2.02 0.17
N PRO A 36 -16.72 -3.35 0.13
CA PRO A 36 -17.48 -4.02 1.18
C PRO A 36 -16.83 -3.98 2.57
N THR A 37 -15.50 -3.90 2.64
CA THR A 37 -14.73 -3.82 3.89
C THR A 37 -14.59 -2.39 4.42
N CYS A 38 -14.87 -1.38 3.58
CA CYS A 38 -14.87 0.03 3.93
C CYS A 38 -16.07 0.73 3.24
N PRO A 39 -17.29 0.60 3.77
CA PRO A 39 -18.52 1.01 3.08
C PRO A 39 -18.68 2.53 2.85
N ASP A 40 -17.79 3.34 3.42
CA ASP A 40 -17.73 4.78 3.17
C ASP A 40 -16.87 5.12 1.93
N TRP A 41 -16.16 4.16 1.37
CA TRP A 41 -15.22 4.34 0.26
C TRP A 41 -15.69 3.64 -1.00
N THR A 42 -15.61 4.37 -2.11
CA THR A 42 -15.68 3.79 -3.45
C THR A 42 -14.35 3.15 -3.87
N LEU A 43 -14.33 2.37 -4.95
CA LEU A 43 -13.08 1.90 -5.55
C LEU A 43 -12.18 3.07 -6.00
N PHE A 44 -12.77 4.19 -6.42
CA PHE A 44 -12.03 5.41 -6.72
C PHE A 44 -11.31 5.96 -5.47
N ASP A 45 -12.01 6.02 -4.33
CA ASP A 45 -11.42 6.50 -3.07
C ASP A 45 -10.27 5.59 -2.62
N LEU A 46 -10.45 4.27 -2.74
CA LEU A 46 -9.41 3.28 -2.46
C LEU A 46 -8.19 3.45 -3.37
N ALA A 47 -8.40 3.66 -4.68
CA ALA A 47 -7.33 3.91 -5.64
C ALA A 47 -6.59 5.22 -5.35
N GLN A 48 -7.32 6.30 -5.04
CA GLN A 48 -6.74 7.58 -4.65
C GLN A 48 -5.89 7.44 -3.38
N HIS A 49 -6.41 6.76 -2.36
CA HIS A 49 -5.69 6.48 -1.12
C HIS A 49 -4.35 5.80 -1.38
N ILE A 50 -4.35 4.70 -2.14
CA ILE A 50 -3.13 3.96 -2.50
C ILE A 50 -2.15 4.87 -3.24
N GLY A 51 -2.55 5.50 -4.34
CA GLY A 51 -1.59 6.25 -5.16
C GLY A 51 -0.99 7.47 -4.45
N VAL A 52 -1.80 8.21 -3.67
CA VAL A 52 -1.28 9.33 -2.84
C VAL A 52 -0.36 8.82 -1.74
N GLY A 53 -0.70 7.69 -1.12
CA GLY A 53 0.13 7.01 -0.13
C GLY A 53 1.51 6.66 -0.69
N ARG A 54 1.55 5.99 -1.86
CA ARG A 54 2.79 5.62 -2.55
C ARG A 54 3.68 6.82 -2.85
N ARG A 55 3.11 7.90 -3.39
CA ARG A 55 3.86 9.14 -3.70
C ARG A 55 4.41 9.82 -2.46
N SER A 56 3.65 9.83 -1.37
CA SER A 56 4.11 10.38 -0.08
C SER A 56 5.25 9.55 0.52
N TRP A 57 5.15 8.23 0.43
CA TRP A 57 6.20 7.33 0.90
C TRP A 57 7.46 7.41 0.03
N ALA A 58 7.33 7.48 -1.29
CA ALA A 58 8.45 7.73 -2.19
C ALA A 58 9.20 9.02 -1.80
N ALA A 59 8.46 10.12 -1.57
CA ALA A 59 9.05 11.38 -1.14
C ALA A 59 9.72 11.30 0.24
N THR A 60 9.13 10.55 1.18
CA THR A 60 9.65 10.34 2.53
C THR A 60 10.94 9.52 2.52
N VAL A 61 10.96 8.41 1.76
CA VAL A 61 12.14 7.55 1.58
C VAL A 61 13.27 8.32 0.91
N ALA A 62 12.96 9.09 -0.15
CA ALA A 62 13.96 9.90 -0.85
C ALA A 62 14.60 10.98 0.05
N ALA A 63 13.80 11.62 0.92
CA ALA A 63 14.30 12.58 1.91
C ALA A 63 15.24 11.93 2.93
N GLY A 64 15.08 10.63 3.20
CA GLY A 64 15.97 9.85 4.04
C GLY A 64 16.05 10.37 5.49
N PRO A 65 17.24 10.35 6.13
CA PRO A 65 17.39 10.69 7.55
C PRO A 65 17.05 12.15 7.91
N ALA A 66 16.96 13.04 6.92
CA ALA A 66 16.63 14.45 7.14
C ALA A 66 15.12 14.68 7.38
N ALA A 67 14.27 13.72 7.03
CA ALA A 67 12.84 13.82 7.26
C ALA A 67 12.50 13.69 8.76
N THR A 68 11.79 14.66 9.31
CA THR A 68 11.28 14.65 10.70
C THR A 68 9.78 14.39 10.78
N ALA A 69 9.09 14.38 9.64
CA ALA A 69 7.67 14.11 9.46
C ALA A 69 7.44 13.43 8.11
N LYS A 70 6.23 12.91 7.89
CA LYS A 70 5.79 12.44 6.57
C LYS A 70 5.97 13.55 5.54
N VAL A 71 6.65 13.25 4.45
CA VAL A 71 6.81 14.21 3.35
C VAL A 71 5.58 14.13 2.47
N ALA A 72 5.02 15.30 2.13
CA ALA A 72 3.88 15.38 1.23
C ALA A 72 4.22 14.77 -0.14
N ALA A 73 3.22 14.14 -0.77
CA ALA A 73 3.35 13.64 -2.13
C ALA A 73 3.79 14.76 -3.08
N LYS A 74 4.75 14.44 -3.97
CA LYS A 74 5.20 15.33 -5.04
C LYS A 74 4.46 15.00 -6.34
N GLY A 75 4.30 16.00 -7.21
CA GLY A 75 3.64 15.86 -8.52
C GLY A 75 2.11 15.85 -8.42
N ASP A 76 1.46 15.16 -9.35
CA ASP A 76 -0.01 15.09 -9.42
C ASP A 76 -0.56 14.23 -8.27
N THR A 77 -1.14 14.91 -7.27
CA THR A 77 -1.75 14.29 -6.08
C THR A 77 -3.24 14.03 -6.23
N VAL A 78 -3.83 14.48 -7.33
CA VAL A 78 -5.24 14.23 -7.67
C VAL A 78 -5.30 13.04 -8.62
N ALA A 79 -5.97 11.97 -8.17
CA ALA A 79 -6.18 10.79 -8.99
C ALA A 79 -7.10 11.13 -10.20
N PRO A 80 -6.73 10.74 -11.44
CA PRO A 80 -7.59 10.93 -12.60
C PRO A 80 -8.91 10.16 -12.48
N GLN A 81 -10.02 10.78 -12.90
CA GLN A 81 -11.35 10.14 -12.86
C GLN A 81 -11.53 9.10 -13.98
N GLU A 82 -10.86 9.30 -15.11
CA GLU A 82 -10.88 8.37 -16.23
C GLU A 82 -10.03 7.14 -15.89
N ARG A 83 -10.58 5.95 -16.18
CA ARG A 83 -10.08 4.68 -15.62
C ARG A 83 -8.68 4.36 -16.14
N GLU A 84 -8.45 4.46 -17.43
CA GLU A 84 -7.18 4.15 -18.08
C GLU A 84 -6.08 5.09 -17.54
N ALA A 85 -6.38 6.38 -17.39
CA ALA A 85 -5.52 7.37 -16.76
C ALA A 85 -5.28 7.07 -15.28
N LEU A 86 -6.29 6.62 -14.53
CA LEU A 86 -6.16 6.20 -13.14
C LEU A 86 -5.21 5.01 -13.00
N LEU A 87 -5.35 3.99 -13.86
CA LEU A 87 -4.50 2.81 -13.86
C LEU A 87 -3.04 3.16 -14.19
N ALA A 88 -2.82 4.06 -15.16
CA ALA A 88 -1.48 4.56 -15.49
C ALA A 88 -0.88 5.39 -14.34
N TRP A 89 -1.70 6.22 -13.69
CA TRP A 89 -1.29 7.01 -12.53
C TRP A 89 -0.94 6.12 -11.32
N LEU A 90 -1.68 5.05 -11.08
CA LEU A 90 -1.37 4.04 -10.05
C LEU A 90 -0.06 3.31 -10.36
N ALA A 91 0.15 2.87 -11.61
CA ALA A 91 1.39 2.22 -12.03
C ALA A 91 2.61 3.14 -11.79
N THR A 92 2.49 4.41 -12.19
CA THR A 92 3.52 5.43 -11.94
C THR A 92 3.76 5.63 -10.44
N SER A 93 2.70 5.65 -9.64
CA SER A 93 2.80 5.83 -8.18
C SER A 93 3.56 4.67 -7.53
N THR A 94 3.29 3.42 -7.95
CA THR A 94 4.04 2.24 -7.49
C THR A 94 5.51 2.33 -7.90
N GLN A 95 5.80 2.68 -9.15
CA GLN A 95 7.17 2.78 -9.64
C GLN A 95 8.00 3.81 -8.85
N LEU A 96 7.42 4.98 -8.56
CA LEU A 96 8.08 6.00 -7.74
C LEU A 96 8.47 5.49 -6.35
N LEU A 97 7.62 4.66 -5.73
CA LEU A 97 7.94 4.05 -4.44
C LEU A 97 9.08 3.03 -4.58
N LEU A 98 8.98 2.13 -5.58
CA LEU A 98 9.98 1.10 -5.81
C LEU A 98 11.36 1.69 -6.10
N ASP A 99 11.43 2.70 -6.96
CA ASP A 99 12.68 3.40 -7.29
C ASP A 99 13.30 4.02 -6.03
N ALA A 100 12.51 4.74 -5.22
CA ALA A 100 12.99 5.36 -4.00
C ALA A 100 13.50 4.33 -2.98
N LEU A 101 12.78 3.21 -2.83
CA LEU A 101 13.20 2.11 -1.95
C LEU A 101 14.49 1.45 -2.44
N GLN A 102 14.59 1.19 -3.75
CA GLN A 102 15.75 0.57 -4.38
C GLN A 102 16.99 1.46 -4.26
N GLU A 103 16.85 2.77 -4.47
CA GLU A 103 17.94 3.75 -4.33
C GLU A 103 18.38 3.90 -2.87
N ALA A 104 17.42 3.89 -1.93
CA ALA A 104 17.71 4.01 -0.51
C ALA A 104 18.44 2.77 0.07
N GLY A 105 18.08 1.57 -0.39
CA GLY A 105 18.51 0.31 0.19
C GLY A 105 17.86 0.02 1.56
N PRO A 106 17.93 -1.22 2.06
CA PRO A 106 17.14 -1.67 3.21
C PRO A 106 17.48 -0.97 4.53
N ASP A 107 18.76 -0.61 4.73
CA ASP A 107 19.26 -0.13 6.03
C ASP A 107 19.21 1.38 6.20
N ARG A 108 18.92 2.13 5.12
CA ARG A 108 18.89 3.59 5.19
C ARG A 108 17.76 4.04 6.12
N ARG A 109 18.12 4.87 7.11
CA ARG A 109 17.15 5.45 8.05
C ARG A 109 16.10 6.24 7.27
N CYS A 110 14.85 6.00 7.63
CA CYS A 110 13.69 6.64 7.04
C CYS A 110 12.72 7.04 8.16
N TRP A 111 12.09 8.20 8.03
CA TRP A 111 11.07 8.59 8.99
C TRP A 111 9.89 7.61 8.96
N THR A 112 9.41 7.22 10.14
CA THR A 112 8.19 6.41 10.29
C THR A 112 7.36 6.94 11.47
N TRP A 113 6.03 6.89 11.36
CA TRP A 113 5.17 7.29 12.49
C TRP A 113 5.25 6.29 13.66
N TRP A 114 5.68 5.05 13.38
CA TRP A 114 5.95 4.03 14.39
C TRP A 114 7.37 4.11 14.97
N SER A 115 8.10 5.20 14.78
CA SER A 115 9.46 5.37 15.32
C SER A 115 9.56 5.26 16.86
N ARG A 116 8.43 5.33 17.57
CA ARG A 116 8.34 5.10 19.02
C ARG A 116 8.11 3.63 19.41
N SER A 117 7.91 2.72 18.45
CA SER A 117 7.78 1.28 18.71
C SER A 117 9.15 0.60 18.70
N GLN A 118 9.18 -0.72 18.93
CA GLN A 118 10.40 -1.53 18.82
C GLN A 118 10.80 -1.80 17.35
N SER A 119 9.98 -1.40 16.38
CA SER A 119 10.23 -1.63 14.96
C SER A 119 11.28 -0.64 14.42
N PRO A 120 12.20 -1.08 13.54
CA PRO A 120 13.17 -0.19 12.93
C PRO A 120 12.52 0.96 12.13
N SER A 121 13.13 2.14 12.17
CA SER A 121 12.82 3.27 11.27
C SER A 121 13.80 3.27 10.09
N THR A 122 13.66 2.27 9.22
CA THR A 122 14.49 2.08 8.01
C THR A 122 13.61 1.91 6.78
N SER A 123 14.21 2.09 5.59
CA SER A 123 13.51 1.88 4.32
C SER A 123 13.06 0.43 4.14
N GLY A 124 13.78 -0.55 4.71
CA GLY A 124 13.33 -1.94 4.78
C GLY A 124 12.06 -2.13 5.61
N ALA A 125 11.95 -1.47 6.76
CA ALA A 125 10.72 -1.49 7.56
C ALA A 125 9.54 -0.80 6.84
N VAL A 126 9.82 0.28 6.10
CA VAL A 126 8.83 0.90 5.23
C VAL A 126 8.38 -0.08 4.14
N ALA A 127 9.30 -0.77 3.46
CA ALA A 127 8.95 -1.76 2.45
C ALA A 127 8.04 -2.88 3.00
N ARG A 128 8.33 -3.39 4.19
CA ARG A 128 7.46 -4.39 4.86
C ARG A 128 6.05 -3.86 5.11
N HIS A 129 5.92 -2.66 5.65
CA HIS A 129 4.61 -2.01 5.81
C HIS A 129 3.89 -1.84 4.46
N GLN A 130 4.63 -1.44 3.43
CA GLN A 130 4.08 -1.19 2.10
C GLN A 130 3.61 -2.48 1.39
N VAL A 131 4.14 -3.66 1.75
CA VAL A 131 3.62 -4.98 1.36
C VAL A 131 2.28 -5.27 2.06
N GLN A 132 2.19 -5.08 3.37
CA GLN A 132 0.97 -5.35 4.14
C GLN A 132 -0.22 -4.51 3.63
N GLU A 133 -0.02 -3.19 3.50
CA GLU A 133 -1.04 -2.24 3.05
C GLU A 133 -1.61 -2.64 1.68
N ILE A 134 -0.75 -2.93 0.71
CA ILE A 134 -1.22 -3.29 -0.63
C ILE A 134 -1.81 -4.69 -0.70
N ALA A 135 -1.35 -5.63 0.13
CA ALA A 135 -1.92 -6.96 0.18
C ALA A 135 -3.38 -6.88 0.61
N VAL A 136 -3.67 -6.17 1.70
CA VAL A 136 -5.03 -5.92 2.21
C VAL A 136 -5.88 -5.17 1.18
N HIS A 137 -5.40 -4.05 0.65
CA HIS A 137 -6.21 -3.26 -0.29
C HIS A 137 -6.39 -3.91 -1.67
N THR A 138 -5.50 -4.82 -2.06
CA THR A 138 -5.74 -5.72 -3.21
C THR A 138 -6.88 -6.68 -2.90
N TYR A 139 -6.93 -7.23 -1.70
CA TYR A 139 -8.04 -8.09 -1.29
C TYR A 139 -9.36 -7.31 -1.28
N ASP A 140 -9.38 -6.09 -0.72
CA ASP A 140 -10.57 -5.22 -0.72
C ASP A 140 -11.10 -4.96 -2.14
N ALA A 141 -10.19 -4.62 -3.06
CA ALA A 141 -10.52 -4.40 -4.47
C ALA A 141 -11.07 -5.67 -5.14
N GLN A 142 -10.41 -6.82 -4.92
CA GLN A 142 -10.83 -8.10 -5.49
C GLN A 142 -12.17 -8.57 -4.92
N LEU A 143 -12.42 -8.35 -3.63
CA LEU A 143 -13.70 -8.66 -2.98
C LEU A 143 -14.82 -7.85 -3.61
N THR A 144 -14.59 -6.57 -3.89
CA THR A 144 -15.57 -5.68 -4.51
C THR A 144 -16.01 -6.16 -5.90
N VAL A 145 -15.11 -6.83 -6.64
CA VAL A 145 -15.41 -7.39 -7.97
C VAL A 145 -15.72 -8.89 -7.94
N GLY A 146 -15.87 -9.50 -6.76
CA GLY A 146 -16.21 -10.93 -6.62
C GLY A 146 -15.08 -11.90 -7.02
N ALA A 147 -13.83 -11.45 -7.01
CA ALA A 147 -12.65 -12.22 -7.44
C ALA A 147 -11.57 -12.36 -6.35
N ALA A 148 -11.93 -12.17 -5.08
CA ALA A 148 -11.02 -12.23 -3.93
C ALA A 148 -10.19 -13.53 -3.93
N GLN A 149 -8.87 -13.36 -3.89
CA GLN A 149 -7.93 -14.46 -3.65
C GLN A 149 -7.41 -14.36 -2.22
N PRO A 150 -7.05 -15.49 -1.58
CA PRO A 150 -6.38 -15.47 -0.29
C PRO A 150 -5.12 -14.58 -0.31
N LEU A 151 -4.82 -13.94 0.82
CA LEU A 151 -3.55 -13.22 0.97
C LEU A 151 -2.40 -14.23 0.91
N PRO A 152 -1.33 -13.96 0.15
CA PRO A 152 -0.16 -14.83 0.17
C PRO A 152 0.46 -14.84 1.58
N GLU A 153 0.89 -16.01 2.05
CA GLU A 153 1.48 -16.17 3.39
C GLU A 153 2.67 -15.22 3.59
N GLU A 154 3.49 -15.02 2.55
CA GLU A 154 4.60 -14.05 2.51
C GLU A 154 4.18 -12.59 2.77
N ALA A 155 2.91 -12.22 2.54
CA ALA A 155 2.40 -10.88 2.83
C ALA A 155 1.76 -10.77 4.23
N THR A 156 1.67 -11.87 4.98
CA THR A 156 1.10 -11.91 6.34
C THR A 156 2.13 -11.60 7.44
N LEU A 157 3.26 -10.99 7.07
CA LEU A 157 4.34 -10.63 7.98
C LEU A 157 3.82 -9.77 9.14
N ASP A 158 4.21 -10.10 10.37
CA ASP A 158 3.94 -9.39 11.61
C ASP A 158 2.46 -9.20 12.01
N GLY A 159 1.85 -10.26 12.53
CA GLY A 159 0.89 -10.11 13.64
C GLY A 159 -0.42 -9.38 13.34
N ALA A 160 -0.86 -9.32 12.08
CA ALA A 160 -2.28 -9.47 11.82
C ALA A 160 -2.59 -10.93 12.18
N GLY A 161 -2.93 -11.15 13.45
CA GLY A 161 -3.13 -12.49 14.01
C GLY A 161 -3.98 -13.36 13.10
N THR A 162 -3.69 -14.66 13.14
CA THR A 162 -4.39 -15.81 12.56
C THR A 162 -5.90 -15.80 12.83
N ASN A 163 -6.62 -14.83 12.27
CA ASN A 163 -8.07 -14.68 12.29
C ASN A 163 -8.53 -13.98 11.01
N VAL A 164 -8.29 -14.64 9.88
CA VAL A 164 -9.28 -14.58 8.79
C VAL A 164 -10.45 -15.45 9.25
N VAL A 165 -11.36 -14.86 10.04
CA VAL A 165 -12.67 -15.47 10.28
C VAL A 165 -13.57 -15.20 9.07
N PRO A 166 -14.36 -16.18 8.61
CA PRO A 166 -15.35 -15.94 7.56
C PRO A 166 -16.44 -15.03 8.13
N GLY A 167 -16.48 -13.79 7.62
CA GLY A 167 -17.45 -12.77 8.02
C GLY A 167 -17.09 -12.04 9.31
N GLY A 168 -16.53 -10.84 9.20
CA GLY A 168 -16.41 -9.94 10.35
C GLY A 168 -15.19 -9.04 10.33
N LEU A 169 -15.43 -7.79 9.93
CA LEU A 169 -14.71 -6.56 10.28
C LEU A 169 -13.20 -6.57 10.01
N ALA A 170 -12.83 -5.94 8.89
CA ALA A 170 -11.56 -5.25 8.80
C ALA A 170 -11.39 -4.40 10.07
N VAL A 171 -10.27 -4.58 10.77
CA VAL A 171 -9.83 -3.58 11.74
C VAL A 171 -9.88 -2.23 11.03
N PRO A 172 -10.59 -1.22 11.56
CA PRO A 172 -10.65 0.06 10.90
C PRO A 172 -9.22 0.58 10.81
N PHE A 173 -8.67 0.62 9.60
CA PHE A 173 -7.59 1.55 9.30
C PHE A 173 -8.19 2.91 9.57
N THR A 174 -7.96 3.45 10.76
CA THR A 174 -8.32 4.83 11.04
C THR A 174 -7.33 5.63 10.22
N PRO A 175 -7.73 6.34 9.15
CA PRO A 175 -6.82 7.26 8.52
C PRO A 175 -6.48 8.30 9.58
N LEU A 176 -5.26 8.26 10.10
CA LEU A 176 -4.68 9.38 10.84
C LEU A 176 -4.34 10.47 9.82
N ILE A 177 -5.37 10.94 9.12
CA ILE A 177 -5.42 12.22 8.44
C ILE A 177 -6.66 12.91 9.00
N THR A 178 -6.48 13.53 10.15
CA THR A 178 -7.25 14.72 10.53
C THR A 178 -6.24 15.79 10.96
N PRO A 179 -6.57 17.08 10.74
CA PRO A 179 -5.67 18.16 10.30
C PRO A 179 -4.52 18.52 11.25
#